data_AF-A0A5C6TWB3-F1
#
_entry.id   AF-A0A5C6TWB3-F1
#
_cell.length_a   1.000
_cell.length_b   1.000
_cell.length_c   1.000
_cell.angle_alpha   90.00
_cell.angle_beta   90.00
_cell.angle_gamma   90.00
#
_symmetry.space_group_name_H-M   'P 1'
#
loop_
_entity.id
_entity.type
_entity.pdbx_description
1 polymer ?
#
loop_
_entity_poly.entity_id
_entity_poly.type
_entity_poly.pdbx_seq_one_letter_code
_entity_poly.pdbx_strand_id
1 'polypeptide(L)'
;MIRFPIAASFLLAVPAALQAQASAPAQEAPAPATAAPATPDTSTIQQAGMAFGHCIEAGLANVPATATPEAGAASVASGCATELHALESAAEAFIAQLPEEQRTPAQANLHAQLAEVEGQVADAIREQRAAAAPAAGSPAPAAPPAAAAPGH
;
A
#
# COMPACT_ATOMS: atom_id res chain seq x y z
N MET A 1 -33.37 14.10 5.15
CA MET A 1 -32.81 14.37 3.81
C MET A 1 -32.01 15.65 3.88
N ILE A 2 -30.67 15.56 3.98
CA ILE A 2 -29.79 16.74 4.01
C ILE A 2 -28.79 16.56 2.86
N ARG A 3 -28.88 17.46 1.87
CA ARG A 3 -27.96 17.58 0.74
C ARG A 3 -26.78 18.43 1.20
N PHE A 4 -25.55 17.95 1.01
CA PHE A 4 -24.35 18.78 1.15
C PHE A 4 -23.76 19.07 -0.24
N PRO A 5 -23.53 20.35 -0.60
CA PRO A 5 -22.97 20.73 -1.88
C PRO A 5 -21.45 20.53 -1.93
N ILE A 6 -21.00 20.09 -3.10
CA ILE A 6 -19.62 20.02 -3.57
C ILE A 6 -19.06 21.45 -3.71
N ALA A 7 -17.92 21.73 -3.08
CA ALA A 7 -17.04 22.85 -3.39
C ALA A 7 -15.64 22.24 -3.60
N ALA A 8 -15.14 22.13 -4.84
CA ALA A 8 -14.58 23.17 -5.69
C ALA A 8 -13.27 23.78 -5.13
N SER A 9 -12.18 23.33 -5.77
CA SER A 9 -11.00 24.14 -6.12
C SER A 9 -10.10 24.62 -4.99
N PHE A 10 -9.05 23.84 -4.72
CA PHE A 10 -7.77 24.39 -4.26
C PHE A 10 -6.75 24.34 -5.39
N LEU A 11 -6.68 25.44 -6.13
CA LEU A 11 -5.51 25.83 -6.94
C LEU A 11 -4.40 26.21 -5.96
N LEU A 12 -3.48 25.29 -5.67
CA LEU A 12 -2.24 25.62 -4.97
C LEU A 12 -1.14 25.92 -5.99
N ALA A 13 -0.73 27.19 -5.96
CA ALA A 13 0.35 27.76 -6.73
C ALA A 13 1.69 27.10 -6.38
N VAL A 14 2.44 26.72 -7.41
CA VAL A 14 3.84 26.27 -7.32
C VAL A 14 4.73 27.51 -7.28
N PRO A 15 5.49 27.79 -6.20
CA PRO A 15 6.53 28.79 -6.27
C PRO A 15 7.74 28.18 -6.98
N ALA A 16 7.99 28.68 -8.19
CA ALA A 16 9.28 28.56 -8.85
C ALA A 16 10.32 29.38 -8.07
N ALA A 17 11.09 28.73 -7.21
CA ALA A 17 12.33 29.29 -6.68
C ALA A 17 13.52 28.67 -7.42
N LEU A 18 13.67 29.05 -8.70
CA LEU A 18 15.00 29.14 -9.31
C LEU A 18 15.72 30.31 -8.64
N GLN A 19 16.58 30.06 -7.65
CA GLN A 19 17.60 31.03 -7.29
C GLN A 19 18.96 30.37 -7.04
N ALA A 20 19.90 30.84 -7.87
CA ALA A 20 21.32 31.02 -7.60
C ALA A 20 22.20 29.77 -7.48
N GLN A 21 22.69 29.32 -8.64
CA GLN A 21 24.08 28.90 -8.77
C GLN A 21 24.99 30.11 -8.47
N ALA A 22 25.88 29.99 -7.48
CA ALA A 22 27.22 30.63 -7.49
C ALA A 22 27.98 30.26 -6.20
N SER A 23 28.83 29.24 -6.27
CA SER A 23 30.03 29.11 -5.43
C SER A 23 31.04 28.24 -6.18
N ALA A 24 32.14 28.85 -6.61
CA ALA A 24 33.29 28.14 -7.16
C ALA A 24 33.92 27.26 -6.06
N PRO A 25 34.29 25.98 -6.34
CA PRO A 25 35.02 25.20 -5.37
C PRO A 25 36.48 25.66 -5.34
N ALA A 26 36.91 26.21 -4.21
CA ALA A 26 38.31 26.21 -3.83
C ALA A 26 38.74 24.73 -3.67
N GLN A 27 39.77 24.30 -4.41
CA GLN A 27 40.38 22.99 -4.26
C GLN A 27 41.12 22.91 -2.92
N GLU A 28 40.44 22.41 -1.90
CA GLU A 28 41.03 21.98 -0.65
C GLU A 28 41.75 20.64 -0.86
N ALA A 29 43.00 20.53 -0.40
CA ALA A 29 43.80 19.32 -0.53
C ALA A 29 43.10 18.14 0.17
N PRO A 30 43.07 16.93 -0.43
CA PRO A 30 42.37 15.78 0.15
C PRO A 30 43.02 15.37 1.47
N ALA A 31 42.33 15.66 2.57
CA ALA A 31 42.56 15.00 3.85
C ALA A 31 42.31 13.48 3.69
N PRO A 32 43.03 12.62 4.43
CA PRO A 32 42.81 11.17 4.37
C PRO A 32 41.33 10.87 4.63
N ALA A 33 40.66 10.33 3.63
CA ALA A 33 39.24 10.00 3.69
C ALA A 33 39.02 8.94 4.77
N THR A 34 38.46 9.36 5.90
CA THR A 34 37.83 8.46 6.87
C THR A 34 36.81 7.64 6.09
N ALA A 35 36.94 6.31 6.09
CA ALA A 35 36.01 5.42 5.40
C ALA A 35 34.58 5.76 5.84
N ALA A 36 33.75 6.19 4.90
CA ALA A 36 32.35 6.48 5.18
C ALA A 36 31.68 5.21 5.71
N PRO A 37 30.86 5.32 6.78
CA PRO A 37 30.16 4.17 7.32
C PRO A 37 29.31 3.51 6.23
N ALA A 38 29.37 2.19 6.13
CA ALA A 38 28.56 1.42 5.19
C ALA A 38 27.09 1.64 5.53
N THR A 39 26.35 2.29 4.63
CA THR A 39 24.90 2.40 4.74
C THR A 39 24.27 1.02 4.61
N PRO A 40 23.35 0.62 5.51
CA PRO A 40 22.69 -0.67 5.42
C PRO A 40 21.89 -0.78 4.12
N ASP A 41 22.00 -1.94 3.46
CA ASP A 41 21.34 -2.23 2.19
C ASP A 41 19.86 -2.54 2.41
N THR A 42 18.98 -1.65 1.96
CA THR A 42 17.52 -1.78 2.07
C THR A 42 16.88 -2.47 0.86
N SER A 43 17.66 -2.78 -0.19
CA SER A 43 17.13 -3.34 -1.43
C SER A 43 16.54 -4.74 -1.24
N THR A 44 17.14 -5.57 -0.37
CA THR A 44 16.66 -6.92 -0.06
C THR A 44 15.30 -6.89 0.64
N ILE A 45 15.11 -5.97 1.59
CA ILE A 45 13.81 -5.78 2.27
C ILE A 45 12.75 -5.34 1.25
N GLN A 46 13.10 -4.37 0.40
CA GLN A 46 12.19 -3.86 -0.62
C GLN A 46 11.78 -4.97 -1.60
N GLN A 47 12.72 -5.79 -2.05
CA GLN A 47 12.46 -6.92 -2.94
C GLN A 47 11.55 -7.97 -2.27
N ALA A 48 11.84 -8.34 -1.04
CA ALA A 48 11.01 -9.29 -0.28
C ALA A 48 9.60 -8.73 -0.05
N GLY A 49 9.48 -7.44 0.26
CA GLY A 49 8.20 -6.75 0.43
C GLY A 49 7.36 -6.75 -0.85
N MET A 50 7.97 -6.51 -2.01
CA MET A 50 7.28 -6.61 -3.30
C MET A 50 6.81 -8.04 -3.61
N ALA A 51 7.64 -9.05 -3.34
CA ALA A 51 7.27 -10.45 -3.54
C ALA A 51 6.09 -10.86 -2.64
N PHE A 52 6.14 -10.47 -1.37
CA PHE A 52 5.06 -10.71 -0.41
C PHE A 52 3.76 -10.00 -0.82
N GLY A 53 3.84 -8.73 -1.22
CA GLY A 53 2.69 -7.98 -1.73
C GLY A 53 2.05 -8.65 -2.96
N HIS A 54 2.86 -9.09 -3.92
CA HIS A 54 2.37 -9.80 -5.09
C HIS A 54 1.69 -11.13 -4.73
N CYS A 55 2.24 -11.87 -3.75
CA CYS A 55 1.61 -13.07 -3.25
C CYS A 55 0.24 -12.79 -2.62
N ILE A 56 0.12 -11.74 -1.79
CA ILE A 56 -1.16 -11.32 -1.19
C ILE A 56 -2.16 -10.98 -2.29
N GLU A 57 -1.78 -10.15 -3.26
CA GLU A 57 -2.66 -9.75 -4.38
C GLU A 57 -3.18 -10.97 -5.15
N ALA A 58 -2.30 -11.93 -5.46
CA ALA A 58 -2.68 -13.19 -6.11
C ALA A 58 -3.58 -14.03 -5.20
N GLY A 59 -3.30 -14.10 -3.90
CA GLY A 59 -4.10 -14.81 -2.92
C GLY A 59 -5.51 -14.24 -2.80
N LEU A 60 -5.64 -12.91 -2.74
CA LEU A 60 -6.91 -12.18 -2.67
C LEU A 60 -7.83 -12.53 -3.85
N ALA A 61 -7.29 -12.62 -5.06
CA ALA A 61 -8.04 -12.98 -6.26
C ALA A 61 -8.61 -14.41 -6.22
N ASN A 62 -8.04 -15.28 -5.37
CA ASN A 62 -8.45 -16.68 -5.23
C ASN A 62 -9.30 -16.94 -3.98
N VAL A 63 -9.60 -15.93 -3.17
CA VAL A 63 -10.44 -16.10 -1.97
C VAL A 63 -11.88 -16.42 -2.40
N PRO A 64 -12.45 -17.56 -1.96
CA PRO A 64 -13.82 -17.91 -2.33
C PRO A 64 -14.81 -16.91 -1.73
N ALA A 65 -15.83 -16.55 -2.51
CA ALA A 65 -16.87 -15.60 -2.09
C ALA A 65 -17.63 -16.05 -0.82
N THR A 66 -17.67 -17.36 -0.57
CA THR A 66 -18.35 -17.97 0.59
C THR A 66 -17.54 -17.96 1.88
N ALA A 67 -16.21 -17.73 1.82
CA ALA A 67 -15.40 -17.61 3.05
C ALA A 67 -15.74 -16.32 3.78
N THR A 68 -15.54 -16.22 5.09
CA THR A 68 -15.53 -14.89 5.75
C THR A 68 -14.25 -14.13 5.39
N PRO A 69 -14.21 -12.79 5.49
CA PRO A 69 -12.99 -12.03 5.27
C PRO A 69 -11.82 -12.51 6.14
N GLU A 70 -12.09 -12.86 7.39
CA GLU A 70 -11.09 -13.30 8.36
C GLU A 70 -10.54 -14.70 7.99
N ALA A 71 -11.41 -15.64 7.59
CA ALA A 71 -10.97 -16.95 7.11
C ALA A 71 -10.20 -16.84 5.77
N GLY A 72 -10.61 -15.90 4.92
CA GLY A 72 -9.90 -15.58 3.68
C GLY A 72 -8.50 -15.03 3.95
N ALA A 73 -8.38 -14.05 4.85
CA ALA A 73 -7.11 -13.45 5.24
C ALA A 73 -6.14 -14.49 5.82
N ALA A 74 -6.61 -15.34 6.74
CA ALA A 74 -5.81 -16.44 7.29
C ALA A 74 -5.34 -17.42 6.19
N SER A 75 -6.19 -17.70 5.19
CA SER A 75 -5.83 -18.57 4.06
C SER A 75 -4.77 -17.92 3.15
N VAL A 76 -4.89 -16.62 2.88
CA VAL A 76 -3.89 -15.86 2.10
C VAL A 76 -2.57 -15.79 2.86
N ALA A 77 -2.59 -15.45 4.15
CA ALA A 77 -1.40 -15.38 4.99
C ALA A 77 -0.69 -16.74 5.05
N SER A 78 -1.43 -17.84 5.20
CA SER A 78 -0.87 -19.19 5.16
C SER A 78 -0.29 -19.54 3.78
N GLY A 79 -0.90 -19.06 2.69
CA GLY A 79 -0.41 -19.28 1.33
C GLY A 79 0.88 -18.51 1.02
N CYS A 80 1.06 -17.35 1.64
CA CYS A 80 2.21 -16.45 1.46
C CYS A 80 3.27 -16.55 2.56
N ALA A 81 3.26 -17.64 3.33
CA ALA A 81 4.15 -17.82 4.48
C ALA A 81 5.64 -17.83 4.08
N THR A 82 5.98 -18.31 2.87
CA THR A 82 7.37 -18.31 2.40
C THR A 82 7.88 -16.90 2.12
N GLU A 83 7.09 -16.08 1.43
CA GLU A 83 7.44 -14.69 1.14
C GLU A 83 7.45 -13.84 2.41
N LEU A 84 6.51 -14.08 3.34
CA LEU A 84 6.49 -13.45 4.66
C LEU A 84 7.79 -13.76 5.43
N HIS A 85 8.20 -15.02 5.48
CA HIS A 85 9.43 -15.42 6.16
C HIS A 85 10.68 -14.82 5.51
N ALA A 86 10.71 -14.69 4.19
CA ALA A 86 11.79 -14.02 3.48
C ALA A 86 11.87 -12.52 3.83
N LEU A 87 10.70 -11.86 3.97
CA LEU A 87 10.61 -10.46 4.41
C LEU A 87 11.09 -10.29 5.85
N GLU A 88 10.63 -11.14 6.76
CA GLU A 88 11.08 -11.18 8.16
C GLU A 88 12.60 -11.34 8.24
N SER A 89 13.16 -12.32 7.53
CA SER A 89 14.60 -12.58 7.53
C SER A 89 15.41 -11.40 7.00
N ALA A 90 14.95 -10.76 5.92
CA ALA A 90 15.59 -9.56 5.37
C ALA A 90 15.53 -8.38 6.36
N ALA A 91 14.40 -8.21 7.05
CA ALA A 91 14.22 -7.17 8.05
C ALA A 91 15.09 -7.41 9.29
N GLU A 92 15.18 -8.65 9.78
CA GLU A 92 16.06 -9.03 10.89
C GLU A 92 17.54 -8.78 10.55
N ALA A 93 17.97 -9.13 9.33
CA ALA A 93 19.33 -8.86 8.86
C ALA A 93 19.66 -7.36 8.80
N PHE A 94 18.67 -6.53 8.48
CA PHE A 94 18.81 -5.07 8.56
C PHE A 94 18.86 -4.58 10.02
N ILE A 95 17.98 -5.08 10.88
CA ILE A 95 17.96 -4.70 12.30
C ILE A 95 19.28 -5.06 12.99
N ALA A 96 19.88 -6.20 12.63
CA ALA A 96 21.19 -6.60 13.15
C ALA A 96 22.31 -5.58 12.84
N GLN A 97 22.17 -4.76 11.80
CA GLN A 97 23.12 -3.71 11.43
C GLN A 97 22.91 -2.40 12.21
N LEU A 98 21.78 -2.26 12.91
CA LEU A 98 21.48 -1.07 13.71
C LEU A 98 22.29 -1.06 15.03
N PRO A 99 22.54 0.12 15.61
CA PRO A 99 23.06 0.26 16.97
C PRO A 99 22.19 -0.50 17.98
N GLU A 100 22.80 -1.03 19.05
CA GLU A 100 22.08 -1.89 20.00
C GLU A 100 20.85 -1.20 20.62
N GLU A 101 20.96 0.11 20.88
CA GLU A 101 19.85 0.90 21.42
C GLU A 101 18.63 0.95 20.49
N GLN A 102 18.82 0.70 19.20
CA GLN A 102 17.77 0.75 18.17
C GLN A 102 17.21 -0.62 17.80
N ARG A 103 17.89 -1.73 18.15
CA ARG A 103 17.49 -3.08 17.73
C ARG A 103 16.13 -3.50 18.31
N THR A 104 15.97 -3.35 19.62
CA THR A 104 14.72 -3.71 20.32
C THR A 104 13.50 -2.95 19.80
N PRO A 105 13.51 -1.59 19.71
CA PRO A 105 12.36 -0.88 19.15
C PRO A 105 12.13 -1.20 17.67
N ALA A 106 13.17 -1.48 16.89
CA ALA A 106 13.01 -1.89 15.49
C ALA A 106 12.36 -3.27 15.34
N GLN A 107 12.72 -4.26 16.17
CA GLN A 107 12.06 -5.57 16.20
C GLN A 107 10.59 -5.44 16.62
N ALA A 108 10.30 -4.64 17.64
CA ALA A 108 8.92 -4.41 18.08
C ALA A 108 8.08 -3.79 16.96
N ASN A 109 8.62 -2.81 16.22
CA ASN A 109 7.96 -2.20 15.07
C ASN A 109 7.77 -3.17 13.91
N LEU A 110 8.72 -4.08 13.67
CA LEU A 110 8.57 -5.13 12.66
C LEU A 110 7.38 -6.03 13.02
N HIS A 111 7.35 -6.57 14.25
CA HIS A 111 6.27 -7.45 14.68
C HIS A 111 4.90 -6.76 14.66
N ALA A 112 4.83 -5.49 15.06
CA ALA A 112 3.60 -4.71 15.01
C ALA A 112 3.09 -4.56 13.57
N GLN A 113 3.97 -4.20 12.62
CA GLN A 113 3.59 -4.08 11.22
C GLN A 113 3.11 -5.42 10.63
N LEU A 114 3.80 -6.52 10.94
CA LEU A 114 3.40 -7.84 10.46
C LEU A 114 2.05 -8.29 11.04
N ALA A 115 1.77 -7.96 12.30
CA ALA A 115 0.48 -8.24 12.93
C ALA A 115 -0.67 -7.42 12.30
N GLU A 116 -0.40 -6.23 11.77
CA GLU A 116 -1.41 -5.41 11.07
C GLU A 116 -1.77 -5.94 9.68
N VAL A 117 -0.87 -6.70 9.03
CA VAL A 117 -1.08 -7.20 7.66
C VAL A 117 -2.36 -8.05 7.57
N GLU A 118 -2.58 -8.97 8.51
CA GLU A 118 -3.77 -9.85 8.46
C GLU A 118 -5.08 -9.03 8.52
N GLY A 119 -5.12 -7.98 9.34
CA GLY A 119 -6.24 -7.06 9.42
C GLY A 119 -6.47 -6.30 8.11
N GLN A 120 -5.39 -5.78 7.51
CA GLN A 120 -5.46 -5.06 6.23
C GLN A 120 -5.94 -5.96 5.09
N VAL A 121 -5.50 -7.24 5.06
CA VAL A 121 -5.96 -8.22 4.07
C VAL A 121 -7.45 -8.52 4.27
N ALA A 122 -7.91 -8.69 5.51
CA ALA A 122 -9.33 -8.91 5.81
C ALA A 122 -10.20 -7.71 5.37
N ASP A 123 -9.73 -6.48 5.62
CA ASP A 123 -10.42 -5.25 5.18
C ASP A 123 -10.45 -5.14 3.66
N ALA A 124 -9.35 -5.45 2.96
CA ALA A 124 -9.32 -5.46 1.49
C ALA A 124 -10.31 -6.48 0.89
N ILE A 125 -10.44 -7.68 1.48
CA ILE A 125 -11.45 -8.67 1.07
C ILE A 125 -12.87 -8.11 1.26
N ARG A 126 -13.11 -7.43 2.39
CA ARG A 126 -14.42 -6.82 2.68
C ARG A 126 -14.76 -5.74 1.66
N GLU A 127 -13.81 -4.87 1.30
CA GLU A 127 -14.00 -3.82 0.30
C GLU A 127 -14.27 -4.40 -1.10
N GLN A 128 -13.49 -5.41 -1.54
CA GLN A 128 -13.70 -6.05 -2.84
C GLN A 128 -15.10 -6.66 -2.96
N ARG A 129 -15.59 -7.28 -1.87
CA ARG A 129 -16.93 -7.87 -1.85
C ARG A 129 -18.03 -6.82 -1.82
N ALA A 130 -17.82 -5.73 -1.09
CA ALA A 130 -18.74 -4.59 -1.11
C ALA A 130 -18.86 -3.99 -2.52
N ALA A 131 -17.75 -3.94 -3.27
CA ALA A 131 -17.73 -3.49 -4.66
C ALA A 131 -18.38 -4.49 -5.64
N ALA A 132 -18.28 -5.79 -5.37
CA ALA A 132 -18.86 -6.86 -6.19
C ALA A 132 -20.36 -7.09 -5.92
N ALA A 133 -20.91 -6.54 -4.84
CA ALA A 133 -22.34 -6.59 -4.57
C ALA A 133 -23.08 -5.92 -5.75
N PRO A 134 -23.96 -6.64 -6.45
CA PRO A 134 -24.68 -6.06 -7.58
C PRO A 134 -25.41 -4.82 -7.09
N ALA A 135 -25.38 -3.76 -7.89
CA ALA A 135 -26.22 -2.59 -7.70
C ALA A 135 -27.69 -3.01 -7.87
N ALA A 136 -28.24 -3.72 -6.88
CA ALA A 136 -29.61 -4.22 -6.83
C ALA A 136 -30.64 -3.07 -6.72
N GLY A 137 -30.18 -1.82 -6.84
CA GLY A 137 -30.97 -0.62 -6.78
C GLY A 137 -30.74 0.35 -7.93
N SER A 138 -30.08 -0.02 -9.03
CA SER A 138 -30.19 0.79 -10.25
C SER A 138 -31.63 0.65 -10.76
N PRO A 139 -32.47 1.71 -10.71
CA PRO A 139 -33.82 1.62 -11.22
C PRO A 139 -33.74 1.24 -12.69
N ALA A 140 -34.49 0.21 -13.08
CA ALA A 140 -34.63 -0.16 -14.48
C ALA A 140 -34.96 1.11 -15.29
N PRO A 141 -34.28 1.39 -16.41
CA PRO A 141 -34.60 2.54 -17.24
C PRO A 141 -36.09 2.49 -17.56
N ALA A 142 -36.82 3.53 -17.16
CA ALA A 142 -38.25 3.60 -17.36
C ALA A 142 -38.56 3.35 -18.85
N ALA A 143 -39.39 2.34 -19.12
CA ALA A 143 -39.83 2.05 -20.48
C ALA A 143 -40.40 3.33 -21.11
N PRO A 144 -39.99 3.69 -22.34
CA PRO A 144 -40.55 4.88 -23.00
C PRO A 144 -42.06 4.71 -23.13
N PRO A 145 -42.85 5.78 -22.90
CA PRO A 145 -44.30 5.70 -23.02
C PRO A 145 -44.66 5.26 -24.44
N ALA A 146 -45.48 4.21 -24.54
CA ALA A 146 -46.02 3.74 -25.80
C ALA A 146 -46.77 4.90 -26.46
N ALA A 147 -46.24 5.37 -27.60
CA ALA A 147 -46.89 6.38 -28.41
C ALA A 147 -48.26 5.86 -28.84
N ALA A 148 -49.33 6.50 -28.36
CA ALA A 148 -50.68 6.23 -28.78
C ALA A 148 -50.78 6.45 -30.30
N ALA A 149 -51.13 5.40 -31.03
CA ALA A 149 -51.41 5.49 -32.45
C ALA A 149 -52.67 6.35 -32.66
N PRO A 150 -52.64 7.34 -33.58
CA PRO A 150 -53.84 8.10 -33.94
C PRO A 150 -54.79 7.20 -34.73
N GLY A 151 -56.01 7.03 -34.22
CA GLY A 151 -57.10 6.34 -34.92
C GLY A 151 -57.62 7.19 -36.09
N HIS A 152 -57.88 6.52 -37.21
CA HIS A 152 -58.55 7.03 -38.41
C HIS A 152 -60.07 6.86 -38.32
#